data_AF-A0A4R0KWB3-F1
#
_entry.id   AF-A0A4R0KWB3-F1
#
_cell.length_a   1.000
_cell.length_b   1.000
_cell.length_c   1.000
_cell.angle_alpha   90.00
_cell.angle_beta   90.00
_cell.angle_gamma   90.00
#
_symmetry.space_group_name_H-M   'P 1'
#
loop_
_entity.id
_entity.type
_entity.pdbx_description
1 polymer ?
#
loop_
_entity_poly.entity_id
_entity_poly.type
_entity_poly.pdbx_seq_one_letter_code
_entity_poly.pdbx_strand_id
1 'polypeptide(L)'
;MKLYLVKEEGRRVWVAALAHEMMYSYVANTGKFHANNALRNDFYAERWFTYEDIGPAEARRLIQAGVGTLDETDHATALQKWRSDPDPQDPSDVLSMAAGHNP
;
A
#
# COMPACT_ATOMS: atom_id res chain seq x y z
N MET A 1 -3.02 2.39 -13.36
CA MET A 1 -2.74 1.96 -11.97
C MET A 1 -4.08 1.81 -11.25
N LYS A 2 -4.25 0.79 -10.40
CA LYS A 2 -5.45 0.62 -9.57
C LYS A 2 -5.07 0.75 -8.09
N LEU A 3 -5.98 1.27 -7.27
CA LEU A 3 -5.78 1.40 -5.83
C LEU A 3 -6.77 0.51 -5.09
N TYR A 4 -6.30 -0.08 -3.99
CA TYR A 4 -7.07 -0.98 -3.17
C TYR A 4 -7.00 -0.57 -1.70
N LEU A 5 -8.14 -0.67 -1.01
CA LEU A 5 -8.15 -0.82 0.44
C LEU A 5 -8.08 -2.33 0.75
N VAL A 6 -6.99 -2.73 1.40
CA VAL A 6 -6.79 -4.11 1.84
C VAL A 6 -7.34 -4.27 3.25
N LYS A 7 -8.11 -5.34 3.46
CA LYS A 7 -8.75 -5.67 4.73
C LYS A 7 -8.41 -7.08 5.18
N GLU A 8 -8.21 -7.23 6.48
CA GLU A 8 -8.05 -8.49 7.18
C GLU A 8 -9.17 -8.60 8.21
N GLU A 9 -10.06 -9.59 8.08
CA GLU A 9 -11.18 -9.78 9.01
C GLU A 9 -12.01 -8.50 9.27
N GLY A 10 -12.16 -7.65 8.23
CA GLY A 10 -12.86 -6.37 8.30
C GLY A 10 -12.03 -5.18 8.80
N ARG A 11 -10.85 -5.41 9.36
CA ARG A 11 -9.89 -4.36 9.75
C ARG A 11 -9.17 -3.81 8.52
N ARG A 12 -9.03 -2.49 8.44
CA ARG A 12 -8.27 -1.79 7.39
C ARG A 12 -6.78 -1.93 7.67
N VAL A 13 -6.05 -2.62 6.81
CA VAL A 13 -4.63 -2.93 7.04
C VAL A 13 -3.69 -2.19 6.10
N TRP A 14 -4.03 -2.08 4.81
CA TRP A 14 -3.17 -1.42 3.83
C TRP A 14 -3.97 -0.56 2.85
N VAL A 15 -3.34 0.50 2.37
CA VAL A 15 -3.65 1.10 1.08
C VAL A 15 -2.64 0.55 0.09
N ALA A 16 -3.10 -0.16 -0.93
CA ALA A 16 -2.25 -0.80 -1.93
C ALA A 16 -2.43 -0.18 -3.32
N ALA A 17 -1.38 -0.23 -4.13
CA ALA A 17 -1.39 0.20 -5.52
C ALA A 17 -0.93 -0.96 -6.41
N LEU A 18 -1.73 -1.27 -7.43
CA LEU A 18 -1.41 -2.27 -8.45
C LEU A 18 -1.05 -1.58 -9.76
N ALA A 19 0.19 -1.78 -10.18
CA ALA A 19 0.74 -1.30 -11.45
C ALA A 19 1.20 -2.51 -12.27
N HIS A 20 0.45 -2.85 -13.32
CA HIS A 20 0.60 -4.12 -14.03
C HIS A 20 0.53 -5.32 -13.06
N GLU A 21 1.63 -6.05 -12.89
CA GLU A 21 1.73 -7.19 -11.97
C GLU A 21 2.42 -6.84 -10.65
N MET A 22 2.87 -5.59 -10.47
CA MET A 22 3.58 -5.14 -9.28
C MET A 22 2.59 -4.57 -8.28
N MET A 23 2.62 -5.10 -7.06
CA MET A 23 1.84 -4.60 -5.93
C MET A 23 2.73 -3.78 -5.01
N TYR A 24 2.25 -2.60 -4.64
CA TYR A 24 2.88 -1.72 -3.67
C TYR A 24 1.93 -1.53 -2.48
N SER A 25 2.48 -1.41 -1.27
CA SER A 25 1.72 -1.00 -0.07
C SER A 25 2.24 0.34 0.46
N TYR A 26 1.33 1.22 0.83
CA TYR A 26 1.68 2.39 1.62
C TYR A 26 2.03 1.99 3.04
N VAL A 27 3.25 2.33 3.46
CA VAL A 27 3.73 2.11 4.83
C VAL A 27 3.74 3.45 5.54
N ALA A 28 2.83 3.63 6.50
CA ALA A 28 2.65 4.93 7.15
C ALA A 28 3.90 5.37 7.94
N ASN A 29 4.64 4.42 8.51
CA ASN A 29 5.88 4.70 9.25
C ASN A 29 7.02 5.26 8.37
N THR A 30 6.97 5.07 7.04
CA THR A 30 7.95 5.65 6.10
C THR A 30 7.37 6.79 5.28
N GLY A 31 6.04 6.89 5.20
CA GLY A 31 5.35 7.88 4.38
C GLY A 31 5.40 7.58 2.88
N LYS A 32 5.74 6.34 2.47
CA LYS A 32 5.97 5.97 1.07
C LYS A 32 5.25 4.67 0.70
N PHE A 33 5.06 4.47 -0.60
CA PHE A 33 4.67 3.17 -1.16
C PHE A 33 5.91 2.32 -1.43
N HIS A 34 5.85 1.05 -1.03
CA HIS A 34 6.95 0.10 -1.18
C HIS A 34 6.48 -1.14 -1.93
N ALA A 35 7.34 -1.73 -2.75
CA ALA A 35 7.04 -3.00 -3.41
C ALA A 35 6.74 -4.08 -2.34
N ASN A 36 5.61 -4.76 -2.48
CA ASN A 36 5.13 -5.72 -1.49
C ASN A 36 4.77 -7.05 -2.16
N ASN A 37 5.77 -7.92 -2.24
CA ASN A 37 5.61 -9.25 -2.82
C ASN A 37 4.64 -10.14 -2.03
N ALA A 38 4.50 -9.94 -0.71
CA ALA A 38 3.53 -10.68 0.09
C ALA A 38 2.10 -10.31 -0.33
N LEU A 39 1.77 -9.01 -0.43
CA LEU A 39 0.47 -8.58 -0.93
C LEU A 39 0.22 -8.96 -2.39
N ARG A 40 1.27 -8.99 -3.22
CA ARG A 40 1.16 -9.48 -4.60
C ARG A 40 0.75 -10.95 -4.62
N ASN A 41 1.45 -11.79 -3.86
CA ASN A 41 1.16 -13.23 -3.78
C ASN A 41 -0.25 -13.47 -3.22
N ASP A 42 -0.65 -12.72 -2.20
CA ASP A 42 -1.99 -12.82 -1.63
C ASP A 42 -3.08 -12.45 -2.65
N PHE A 43 -2.89 -11.35 -3.38
CA PHE A 43 -3.84 -10.87 -4.39
C PHE A 43 -4.08 -11.89 -5.51
N TYR A 44 -3.04 -12.58 -5.97
CA TYR A 44 -3.14 -13.52 -7.09
C TYR A 44 -3.40 -14.97 -6.67
N ALA A 45 -2.99 -15.39 -5.46
CA ALA A 45 -2.97 -16.80 -5.07
C ALA A 45 -3.59 -17.07 -3.69
N GLU A 46 -3.07 -16.47 -2.62
CA GLU A 46 -3.36 -16.93 -1.23
C GLU A 46 -4.76 -16.51 -0.75
N ARG A 47 -5.23 -15.32 -1.15
CA ARG A 47 -6.58 -14.80 -0.88
C ARG A 47 -6.97 -14.76 0.60
N TRP A 48 -6.02 -14.46 1.47
CA TRP A 48 -6.24 -14.22 2.91
C TRP A 48 -6.84 -12.85 3.17
N PHE A 49 -6.50 -11.84 2.38
CA PHE A 49 -7.11 -10.51 2.49
C PHE A 49 -8.28 -10.31 1.53
N THR A 50 -9.10 -9.32 1.87
CA THR A 50 -10.09 -8.74 0.96
C THR A 50 -9.55 -7.46 0.36
N TYR A 51 -9.76 -7.28 -0.95
CA TYR A 51 -9.30 -6.12 -1.71
C TYR A 51 -10.49 -5.36 -2.25
N GLU A 52 -10.70 -4.14 -1.75
CA GLU A 52 -11.75 -3.24 -2.21
C GLU A 52 -11.15 -2.19 -3.15
N ASP A 53 -11.62 -2.12 -4.40
CA ASP A 53 -11.23 -1.06 -5.34
C ASP A 53 -11.59 0.32 -4.76
N ILE A 54 -10.62 1.24 -4.70
CA ILE A 54 -10.81 2.61 -4.21
C ILE A 54 -10.26 3.64 -5.21
N GLY A 55 -10.76 4.87 -5.11
CA GLY A 55 -10.24 6.00 -5.89
C GLY A 55 -9.12 6.78 -5.18
N PRO A 56 -8.38 7.66 -5.89
CA PRO A 56 -7.29 8.45 -5.31
C PRO A 56 -7.68 9.31 -4.11
N ALA A 57 -8.89 9.89 -4.12
CA ALA A 57 -9.40 10.70 -3.02
C ALA A 57 -9.59 9.88 -1.74
N GLU A 58 -10.14 8.67 -1.84
CA GLU A 58 -10.34 7.80 -0.68
C GLU A 58 -9.01 7.23 -0.18
N ALA A 59 -8.12 6.84 -1.09
CA ALA A 59 -6.76 6.42 -0.74
C ALA A 59 -6.02 7.50 0.06
N ARG A 60 -6.11 8.77 -0.37
CA ARG A 60 -5.55 9.91 0.37
C ARG A 60 -6.15 10.04 1.77
N ARG A 61 -7.48 9.90 1.91
CA ARG A 61 -8.16 9.96 3.21
C ARG A 61 -7.69 8.85 4.14
N LEU A 62 -7.56 7.63 3.63
CA LEU A 62 -7.10 6.46 4.40
C LEU A 62 -5.64 6.58 4.84
N ILE A 63 -4.77 7.07 3.96
CA ILE A 63 -3.37 7.39 4.27
C ILE A 63 -3.31 8.40 5.42
N GLN A 64 -4.07 9.49 5.34
CA GLN A 64 -4.13 10.53 6.38
C GLN A 64 -4.72 9.99 7.70
N ALA A 65 -5.59 8.98 7.63
CA ALA A 65 -6.12 8.28 8.80
C ALA A 65 -5.16 7.25 9.42
N GLY A 66 -3.95 7.09 8.85
CA GLY A 66 -2.92 6.19 9.38
C GLY A 66 -3.06 4.72 8.98
N VAL A 67 -3.86 4.40 7.96
CA VAL A 67 -3.89 3.03 7.40
C VAL A 67 -2.50 2.67 6.86
N GLY A 68 -2.02 1.47 7.18
CA GLY A 68 -0.65 1.02 6.88
C GLY A 68 0.38 1.37 7.95
N THR A 69 -0.05 1.82 9.14
CA THR A 69 0.83 1.96 10.31
C THR A 69 1.09 0.60 10.93
N LEU A 70 2.36 0.30 11.16
CA LEU A 70 2.81 -0.87 11.93
C LEU A 70 3.32 -0.46 13.30
N ASP A 71 3.12 -1.33 14.27
CA ASP A 71 3.77 -1.25 15.57
C ASP A 71 5.30 -1.42 15.39
N GLU A 72 6.08 -0.47 15.92
CA GLU A 72 7.52 -0.46 15.73
C GLU A 72 8.25 -1.55 16.51
N THR A 73 7.64 -2.05 17.58
CA THR A 73 8.20 -3.12 18.41
C THR A 73 7.98 -4.46 17.72
N ASP A 74 6.75 -4.74 17.32
CA ASP A 74 6.36 -6.03 16.74
C ASP A 74 6.90 -6.23 15.32
N HIS A 75 7.11 -5.12 14.58
CA HIS A 75 7.53 -5.15 13.18
C HIS A 75 8.87 -4.48 12.91
N ALA A 76 9.73 -4.33 13.93
CA ALA A 76 11.03 -3.65 13.83
C ALA A 76 11.86 -4.07 12.60
N THR A 77 11.99 -5.38 12.36
CA THR A 77 12.76 -5.93 11.23
C THR A 77 12.14 -5.59 9.87
N ALA A 78 10.81 -5.67 9.74
CA ALA A 78 10.12 -5.34 8.50
C ALA A 78 10.22 -3.84 8.20
N LEU A 79 10.02 -3.00 9.22
CA LEU A 79 10.17 -1.55 9.12
C LEU A 79 11.59 -1.15 8.73
N GLN A 80 12.61 -1.81 9.28
CA GLN A 80 14.00 -1.54 8.89
C GLN A 80 14.25 -1.84 7.40
N LYS A 81 13.65 -2.91 6.85
CA LYS A 81 13.75 -3.22 5.43
C LYS A 81 13.10 -2.13 4.56
N TRP A 82 11.90 -1.67 4.92
CA TRP A 82 11.23 -0.61 4.16
C TRP A 82 11.92 0.75 4.27
N ARG A 83 12.45 1.08 5.45
CA ARG A 83 13.29 2.29 5.63
C ARG A 83 14.57 2.24 4.79
N SER A 84 15.03 1.04 4.42
CA SER A 84 16.22 0.81 3.59
C SER A 84 15.88 0.49 2.13
N ASP A 85 14.60 0.60 1.73
CA ASP A 85 14.18 0.38 0.36
C ASP A 85 14.85 1.41 -0.57
N PRO A 86 15.59 0.98 -1.61
CA PRO A 86 16.26 1.90 -2.52
C PRO A 86 15.31 2.61 -3.49
N ASP A 87 14.08 2.13 -3.68
CA ASP A 87 13.14 2.67 -4.67
C ASP A 87 11.71 2.87 -4.14
N PRO A 88 11.54 3.63 -3.03
CA PRO A 88 10.22 3.94 -2.49
C PRO A 88 9.49 4.94 -3.40
N GLN A 89 8.20 4.73 -3.58
CA GLN A 89 7.36 5.58 -4.43
C GLN A 89 6.63 6.64 -3.60
N ASP A 90 6.61 7.86 -4.11
CA ASP A 90 5.91 8.98 -3.48
C ASP A 90 4.38 8.83 -3.58
N PRO A 91 3.63 9.04 -2.47
CA PRO A 91 2.17 8.93 -2.50
C PRO A 91 1.52 9.86 -3.51
N SER A 92 2.05 11.08 -3.70
CA SER A 92 1.53 12.03 -4.69
C SER A 92 1.59 11.48 -6.11
N ASP A 93 2.68 10.79 -6.45
CA ASP A 93 2.93 10.31 -7.80
C ASP A 93 2.09 9.07 -8.09
N VAL A 94 2.03 8.14 -7.12
CA VAL A 94 1.14 6.97 -7.13
C VAL A 94 -0.32 7.39 -7.30
N LEU A 95 -0.79 8.35 -6.51
CA LEU A 95 -2.18 8.82 -6.58
C LEU A 95 -2.49 9.56 -7.89
N SER A 96 -1.53 10.34 -8.42
CA SER A 96 -1.66 11.02 -9.71
C SER A 96 -1.77 10.03 -10.87
N MET A 97 -0.90 9.02 -10.90
CA MET A 97 -0.96 7.94 -11.90
C MET A 97 -2.28 7.15 -11.82
N ALA A 98 -2.79 6.90 -10.61
CA ALA A 98 -4.08 6.24 -10.41
C ALA A 98 -5.28 7.09 -10.85
N ALA A 99 -5.17 8.42 -10.80
CA ALA A 99 -6.20 9.33 -11.30
C ALA A 99 -6.23 9.41 -12.85
N GLY A 100 -5.29 8.75 -13.54
CA GLY A 100 -5.15 8.85 -14.99
C GLY A 100 -4.46 10.15 -15.44
N HIS A 101 -3.84 10.89 -14.52
CA HIS A 101 -2.97 12.00 -14.86
C HIS A 101 -1.61 11.43 -15.24
N ASN A 102 -1.35 11.32 -16.54
CA ASN A 102 0.03 11.21 -17.03
C ASN A 102 0.60 12.64 -17.10
N PRO A 103 1.83 12.87 -16.62
CA PRO A 103 2.55 14.10 -16.95
C PRO A 103 2.80 14.22 -18.46
#